data_AF-A0A535AVP3-F1
#
_entry.id   AF-A0A535AVP3-F1
#
_cell.length_a   1.000
_cell.length_b   1.000
_cell.length_c   1.000
_cell.angle_alpha   90.00
_cell.angle_beta   90.00
_cell.angle_gamma   90.00
#
_symmetry.space_group_name_H-M   'P 1'
#
loop_
_entity.id
_entity.type
_entity.pdbx_description
1 polymer ?
#
loop_
_entity_poly.entity_id
_entity_poly.type
_entity_poly.pdbx_seq_one_letter_code
_entity_poly.pdbx_strand_id
1 'polypeptide(L)'
;MPRGSRAPREQLGLLEPRVKTAPCVPAIREAVADWRNRGYSGATGTTKALLNYWFKADHLMHSGRFFKYHDSQRDAIETLIYLYEVAGIRRHKDLLEKFAPNILGLRLLQYDDFPRYCIKMATGSGKTKVMSLTIAWQYFNAVAEGLDDYAKTALVIAPNVIVFERLRLDFEGGRVFRTDPIIPPELKLFWDFDCYMRSESERAHSQGALYLSNIQQFYEPRDRSDGAEPQELLDVLGPAPPARAVETEPFDRRIAARGGPCLVVNDEAHHTHDEESEWNKVIRRLHGACSGGLAAQMDFSATPRFSKGALFTWTVSDYPLKQAIIDNIVKRPTKGIATGIQEARSDIASTKYRPYVTAAVERWREYREQLASLNKKPILFVMMNTTDDAEDVADYLRTKYTDEFGGDRLLIIHTDKSGGESGKRHCECAHVARGLGRSECYRGYRPPPVYVKGEYLARADHRQGVAPHVQGLDHTSLIHRARGCHRQQGLHRIR
;
A
#
# COMPACT_ATOMS: atom_id res chain seq x y z
N MET A 1 50.74 4.00 -29.52
CA MET A 1 49.79 4.49 -28.48
C MET A 1 48.40 4.60 -29.09
N PRO A 2 47.50 3.62 -28.90
CA PRO A 2 46.09 3.79 -29.28
C PRO A 2 45.28 4.32 -28.08
N ARG A 3 44.46 5.32 -28.38
CA ARG A 3 43.56 6.04 -27.46
C ARG A 3 42.48 5.09 -26.92
N GLY A 4 42.37 4.99 -25.60
CA GLY A 4 41.33 4.22 -24.92
C GLY A 4 39.94 4.78 -25.19
N SER A 5 39.02 3.90 -25.58
CA SER A 5 37.59 4.19 -25.73
C SER A 5 36.98 4.53 -24.36
N ARG A 6 36.45 5.75 -24.21
CA ARG A 6 35.58 6.09 -23.07
C ARG A 6 34.26 5.34 -23.22
N ALA A 7 33.95 4.48 -22.25
CA ALA A 7 32.61 3.90 -22.12
C ALA A 7 31.55 5.02 -21.91
N PRO A 8 30.29 4.84 -22.35
CA PRO A 8 29.27 5.87 -22.26
C PRO A 8 28.94 6.19 -20.81
N ARG A 9 29.13 7.46 -20.41
CA ARG A 9 28.88 7.98 -19.05
C ARG A 9 27.40 7.97 -18.62
N GLU A 10 26.46 7.63 -19.50
CA GLU A 10 25.03 7.80 -19.24
C GLU A 10 24.37 6.68 -18.41
N GLN A 11 24.91 5.46 -18.39
CA GLN A 11 24.34 4.38 -17.56
C GLN A 11 24.76 4.45 -16.07
N LEU A 12 25.87 5.12 -15.76
CA LEU A 12 26.39 5.24 -14.39
C LEU A 12 25.59 6.25 -13.55
N GLY A 13 24.95 7.25 -14.18
CA GLY A 13 24.12 8.25 -13.48
C GLY A 13 22.85 7.68 -12.83
N LEU A 14 22.38 6.50 -13.26
CA LEU A 14 21.22 5.82 -12.65
C LEU A 14 21.58 5.18 -11.29
N LEU A 15 22.86 5.00 -10.98
CA LEU A 15 23.37 4.22 -9.85
C LEU A 15 24.13 5.04 -8.81
N GLU A 16 24.38 6.34 -9.04
CA GLU A 16 24.99 7.21 -8.02
C GLU A 16 23.96 7.64 -6.94
N PRO A 17 24.26 7.48 -5.64
CA PRO A 17 23.37 7.86 -4.56
C PRO A 17 23.54 9.33 -4.19
N ARG A 18 22.71 10.20 -4.77
CA ARG A 18 22.19 11.39 -4.06
C ARG A 18 20.69 11.24 -3.92
N VAL A 19 20.26 10.30 -3.09
CA VAL A 19 18.83 10.15 -2.79
C VAL A 19 18.46 11.26 -1.79
N LYS A 20 17.70 12.26 -2.26
CA LYS A 20 16.99 13.23 -1.42
C LYS A 20 15.99 12.47 -0.53
N THR A 21 16.43 12.02 0.65
CA THR A 21 15.57 11.45 1.69
C THR A 21 15.03 12.55 2.60
N ALA A 22 14.14 12.21 3.55
CA ALA A 22 13.59 13.20 4.47
C ALA A 22 14.65 13.64 5.50
N PRO A 23 14.59 14.89 6.00
CA PRO A 23 15.64 15.52 6.80
C PRO A 23 16.13 14.68 7.99
N CYS A 24 15.21 14.08 8.75
CA CYS A 24 15.56 13.34 9.96
C CYS A 24 16.06 11.90 9.70
N VAL A 25 15.78 11.33 8.53
CA VAL A 25 16.01 9.91 8.25
C VAL A 25 17.48 9.49 8.41
N PRO A 26 18.49 10.25 7.93
CA PRO A 26 19.89 9.85 8.09
C PRO A 26 20.30 9.71 9.56
N ALA A 27 20.03 10.72 10.39
CA ALA A 27 20.38 10.70 11.81
C ALA A 27 19.61 9.65 12.60
N ILE A 28 18.33 9.43 12.27
CA ILE A 28 17.51 8.36 12.88
C ILE A 28 18.10 6.99 12.56
N ARG A 29 18.50 6.72 11.31
CA ARG A 29 19.10 5.43 10.92
C ARG A 29 20.37 5.12 11.68
N GLU A 30 21.25 6.11 11.85
CA GLU A 30 22.47 5.96 12.66
C GLU A 30 22.12 5.62 14.12
N ALA A 31 21.21 6.37 14.72
CA ALA A 31 20.78 6.15 16.10
C ALA A 31 20.14 4.77 16.32
N VAL A 32 19.30 4.32 15.38
CA VAL A 32 18.65 3.00 15.42
C VAL A 32 19.68 1.89 15.24
N ALA A 33 20.64 2.03 14.32
CA ALA A 33 21.71 1.06 14.12
C ALA A 33 22.57 0.90 15.40
N ASP A 34 22.94 2.00 16.03
CA ASP A 34 23.69 1.98 17.30
C ASP A 34 22.89 1.38 18.45
N TRP A 35 21.58 1.65 18.50
CA TRP A 35 20.69 1.05 19.49
C TRP A 35 20.54 -0.47 19.30
N ARG A 36 20.39 -0.94 18.05
CA ARG A 36 20.38 -2.35 17.68
C ARG A 36 21.69 -3.05 18.09
N ASN A 37 22.84 -2.44 17.78
CA ASN A 37 24.16 -2.99 18.10
C ASN A 37 24.41 -3.12 19.61
N ARG A 38 23.78 -2.26 20.42
CA ARG A 38 23.80 -2.33 21.89
C ARG A 38 22.74 -3.27 22.48
N GLY A 39 22.15 -4.14 21.67
CA GLY A 39 21.19 -5.14 22.14
C GLY A 39 19.86 -4.56 22.61
N TYR A 40 19.40 -3.47 21.97
CA TYR A 40 18.13 -2.79 22.28
C TYR A 40 18.07 -2.23 23.73
N SER A 41 19.17 -1.66 24.21
CA SER A 41 19.21 -1.02 25.53
C SER A 41 18.15 0.08 25.68
N GLY A 42 17.54 0.17 26.87
CA GLY A 42 16.47 1.14 27.16
C GLY A 42 15.04 0.70 26.78
N ALA A 43 14.87 -0.36 25.99
CA ALA A 43 13.54 -0.93 25.71
C ALA A 43 13.01 -1.83 26.84
N THR A 44 11.68 -1.95 26.93
CA THR A 44 10.94 -2.82 27.84
C THR A 44 11.29 -4.29 27.63
N GLY A 45 10.97 -5.12 28.63
CA GLY A 45 11.16 -6.57 28.52
C GLY A 45 10.35 -7.14 27.36
N THR A 46 9.10 -6.72 27.25
CA THR A 46 8.17 -7.08 26.17
C THR A 46 8.70 -6.68 24.79
N THR A 47 9.15 -5.44 24.61
CA THR A 47 9.69 -4.98 23.33
C THR A 47 10.93 -5.78 22.92
N LYS A 48 11.83 -6.08 23.86
CA LYS A 48 13.00 -6.94 23.59
C LYS A 48 12.60 -8.36 23.22
N ALA A 49 11.61 -8.94 23.90
CA ALA A 49 11.08 -10.27 23.59
C ALA A 49 10.51 -10.31 22.16
N LEU A 50 9.69 -9.32 21.79
CA LEU A 50 9.14 -9.17 20.44
C LEU A 50 10.23 -9.05 19.38
N LEU A 51 11.20 -8.14 19.55
CA LEU A 51 12.29 -7.94 18.59
C LEU A 51 13.18 -9.17 18.44
N ASN A 52 13.45 -9.88 19.53
CA ASN A 52 14.21 -11.13 19.49
C ASN A 52 13.40 -12.23 18.78
N TYR A 53 12.11 -12.36 19.07
CA TYR A 53 11.23 -13.30 18.40
C TYR A 53 11.21 -13.04 16.90
N TRP A 54 10.89 -11.82 16.45
CA TRP A 54 10.73 -11.52 15.02
C TRP A 54 12.02 -11.63 14.20
N PHE A 55 13.18 -11.29 14.78
CA PHE A 55 14.41 -11.10 13.99
C PHE A 55 15.57 -12.01 14.36
N LYS A 56 15.48 -12.75 15.47
CA LYS A 56 16.53 -13.69 15.90
C LYS A 56 16.04 -15.13 16.03
N ALA A 57 14.74 -15.36 16.21
CA ALA A 57 14.20 -16.71 16.25
C ALA A 57 13.97 -17.27 14.84
N ASP A 58 14.05 -18.59 14.74
CA ASP A 58 13.68 -19.31 13.53
C ASP A 58 12.16 -19.57 13.50
N HIS A 59 11.53 -19.27 12.37
CA HIS A 59 10.09 -19.44 12.19
C HIS A 59 9.79 -20.48 11.12
N LEU A 60 9.64 -21.74 11.52
CA LEU A 60 9.29 -22.81 10.59
C LEU A 60 7.80 -22.73 10.21
N MET A 61 7.53 -22.50 8.93
CA MET A 61 6.16 -22.47 8.40
C MET A 61 5.68 -23.90 8.08
N HIS A 62 4.35 -24.09 8.00
CA HIS A 62 3.73 -25.35 7.55
C HIS A 62 4.25 -25.86 6.20
N SER A 63 4.75 -24.96 5.35
CA SER A 63 5.38 -25.30 4.06
C SER A 63 6.78 -25.94 4.17
N GLY A 64 7.33 -26.06 5.37
CA GLY A 64 8.70 -26.51 5.63
C GLY A 64 9.77 -25.44 5.37
N ARG A 65 9.37 -24.24 4.93
CA ARG A 65 10.29 -23.10 4.74
C ARG A 65 10.37 -22.25 6.00
N PHE A 66 11.55 -21.71 6.26
CA PHE A 66 11.72 -20.68 7.27
C PHE A 66 11.16 -19.34 6.77
N PHE A 67 10.31 -18.74 7.58
CA PHE A 67 9.87 -17.36 7.40
C PHE A 67 10.94 -16.42 7.94
N LYS A 68 11.20 -15.34 7.20
CA LYS A 68 12.10 -14.26 7.62
C LYS A 68 11.52 -12.92 7.18
N TYR A 69 11.43 -11.98 8.11
CA TYR A 69 11.14 -10.58 7.78
C TYR A 69 12.31 -9.95 7.00
N HIS A 70 12.01 -9.07 6.07
CA HIS A 70 13.04 -8.34 5.34
C HIS A 70 13.72 -7.29 6.23
N ASP A 71 14.99 -6.98 5.96
CA ASP A 71 15.74 -5.99 6.74
C ASP A 71 15.07 -4.61 6.69
N SER A 72 14.41 -4.26 5.58
CA SER A 72 13.63 -3.02 5.48
C SER A 72 12.38 -2.99 6.38
N GLN A 73 11.78 -4.15 6.65
CA GLN A 73 10.66 -4.28 7.58
C GLN A 73 11.16 -4.14 9.02
N ARG A 74 12.33 -4.74 9.32
CA ARG A 74 13.03 -4.60 10.59
C ARG A 74 13.41 -3.14 10.88
N ASP A 75 14.08 -2.50 9.94
CA ASP A 75 14.48 -1.09 10.05
C ASP A 75 13.26 -0.19 10.32
N ALA A 76 12.13 -0.45 9.66
CA ALA A 76 10.90 0.32 9.85
C ALA A 76 10.31 0.15 11.27
N ILE A 77 10.13 -1.08 11.76
CA ILE A 77 9.57 -1.30 13.10
C ILE A 77 10.52 -0.85 14.21
N GLU A 78 11.82 -1.10 14.06
CA GLU A 78 12.82 -0.63 15.03
C GLU A 78 12.88 0.89 15.09
N THR A 79 12.69 1.58 13.96
CA THR A 79 12.61 3.05 13.94
C THR A 79 11.42 3.56 14.74
N LEU A 80 10.24 2.96 14.55
CA LEU A 80 9.03 3.32 15.30
C LEU A 80 9.23 3.10 16.80
N ILE A 81 9.74 1.92 17.19
CA ILE A 81 10.02 1.58 18.59
C ILE A 81 11.06 2.52 19.17
N TYR A 82 12.18 2.75 18.48
CA TYR A 82 13.25 3.60 18.98
C TYR A 82 12.76 5.03 19.23
N LEU A 83 12.04 5.62 18.28
CA LEU A 83 11.52 6.98 18.44
C LEU A 83 10.50 7.07 19.56
N TYR A 84 9.62 6.07 19.65
CA TYR A 84 8.56 6.05 20.63
C TYR A 84 9.12 5.72 22.04
N GLU A 85 9.64 4.54 22.23
CA GLU A 85 9.95 3.99 23.53
C GLU A 85 11.29 4.51 24.08
N VAL A 86 12.32 4.59 23.23
CA VAL A 86 13.69 4.82 23.68
C VAL A 86 14.08 6.29 23.65
N ALA A 87 13.76 6.97 22.55
CA ALA A 87 14.07 8.38 22.37
C ALA A 87 13.02 9.30 23.00
N GLY A 88 11.84 8.76 23.35
CA GLY A 88 10.73 9.50 23.98
C GLY A 88 10.17 10.62 23.12
N ILE A 89 10.37 10.57 21.79
CA ILE A 89 9.85 11.61 20.90
C ILE A 89 8.34 11.41 20.81
N ARG A 90 7.57 12.46 21.09
CA ARG A 90 6.10 12.43 21.02
C ARG A 90 5.53 13.60 20.24
N ARG A 91 6.40 14.51 19.79
CA ARG A 91 6.08 15.75 19.08
C ARG A 91 6.94 15.84 17.84
N HIS A 92 6.36 16.31 16.74
CA HIS A 92 7.08 16.59 15.51
C HIS A 92 8.13 17.68 15.70
N LYS A 93 7.87 18.67 16.56
CA LYS A 93 8.86 19.68 16.91
C LYS A 93 10.13 19.04 17.49
N ASP A 94 10.00 18.19 18.51
CA ASP A 94 11.12 17.50 19.15
C ASP A 94 11.87 16.59 18.18
N LEU A 95 11.14 15.95 17.25
CA LEU A 95 11.73 15.14 16.18
C LEU A 95 12.70 15.96 15.33
N LEU A 96 12.27 17.16 14.90
CA LEU A 96 13.10 18.03 14.06
C LEU A 96 14.27 18.63 14.84
N GLU A 97 14.05 19.08 16.07
CA GLU A 97 15.11 19.64 16.92
C GLU A 97 16.20 18.61 17.22
N LYS A 98 15.82 17.34 17.43
CA LYS A 98 16.78 16.27 17.73
C LYS A 98 17.51 15.73 16.50
N PHE A 99 16.79 15.50 15.41
CA PHE A 99 17.34 14.76 14.25
C PHE A 99 17.59 15.62 13.01
N ALA A 100 17.17 16.89 13.01
CA ALA A 100 17.41 17.84 11.93
C ALA A 100 17.70 19.29 12.42
N PRO A 101 18.47 19.53 13.51
CA PRO A 101 18.63 20.86 14.11
C PRO A 101 19.24 21.91 13.16
N ASN A 102 20.08 21.46 12.22
CA ASN A 102 20.85 22.33 11.34
C ASN A 102 20.17 22.59 9.98
N ILE A 103 18.90 22.19 9.82
CA ILE A 103 18.17 22.33 8.55
C ILE A 103 17.11 23.43 8.72
N LEU A 104 17.39 24.58 8.12
CA LEU A 104 16.51 25.75 8.18
C LEU A 104 15.30 25.61 7.23
N GLY A 105 14.19 26.23 7.61
CA GLY A 105 13.00 26.34 6.75
C GLY A 105 12.18 25.04 6.60
N LEU A 106 12.33 24.08 7.52
CA LEU A 106 11.49 22.90 7.55
C LEU A 106 10.04 23.27 7.91
N ARG A 107 9.09 22.69 7.16
CA ARG A 107 7.66 22.86 7.42
C ARG A 107 7.30 22.16 8.72
N LEU A 108 6.80 22.91 9.70
CA LEU A 108 6.18 22.33 10.89
C LEU A 108 4.78 21.80 10.56
N LEU A 109 4.36 20.76 11.29
CA LEU A 109 2.96 20.38 11.34
C LEU A 109 2.16 21.54 11.93
N GLN A 110 0.98 21.77 11.38
CA GLN A 110 0.05 22.77 11.90
C GLN A 110 -0.53 22.32 13.24
N TYR A 111 -0.81 21.02 13.37
CA TYR A 111 -1.27 20.38 14.59
C TYR A 111 -0.24 19.34 15.03
N ASP A 112 0.17 19.39 16.29
CA ASP A 112 1.24 18.55 16.84
C ASP A 112 0.81 17.91 18.16
N ASP A 113 -0.47 17.57 18.30
CA ASP A 113 -1.06 17.19 19.59
C ASP A 113 -0.68 15.78 20.06
N PHE A 114 -0.25 14.92 19.13
CA PHE A 114 0.08 13.52 19.38
C PHE A 114 1.23 13.04 18.47
N PRO A 115 1.87 11.90 18.79
CA PRO A 115 3.00 11.39 18.02
C PRO A 115 2.57 11.02 16.60
N ARG A 116 3.23 11.58 15.60
CA ARG A 116 2.97 11.27 14.19
C ARG A 116 4.24 10.89 13.46
N TYR A 117 4.23 9.70 12.87
CA TYR A 117 5.37 9.13 12.16
C TYR A 117 4.97 8.67 10.78
N CYS A 118 5.77 9.01 9.78
CA CYS A 118 5.60 8.49 8.44
C CYS A 118 6.71 7.50 8.07
N ILE A 119 6.28 6.31 7.64
CA ILE A 119 7.13 5.23 7.19
C ILE A 119 7.00 5.12 5.67
N LYS A 120 8.04 5.56 4.96
CA LYS A 120 8.10 5.45 3.51
C LYS A 120 8.58 4.06 3.13
N MET A 121 7.73 3.29 2.45
CA MET A 121 8.05 1.92 2.03
C MET A 121 7.53 1.63 0.63
N ALA A 122 8.39 1.11 -0.23
CA ALA A 122 8.05 0.72 -1.59
C ALA A 122 6.82 -0.21 -1.64
N THR A 123 5.96 -0.02 -2.63
CA THR A 123 4.81 -0.90 -2.85
C THR A 123 5.27 -2.35 -3.04
N GLY A 124 4.66 -3.28 -2.30
CA GLY A 124 5.04 -4.70 -2.31
C GLY A 124 6.20 -5.07 -1.39
N SER A 125 6.83 -4.12 -0.68
CA SER A 125 7.88 -4.42 0.32
C SER A 125 7.36 -4.95 1.67
N GLY A 126 6.03 -5.05 1.82
CA GLY A 126 5.39 -5.62 3.01
C GLY A 126 4.99 -4.60 4.07
N LYS A 127 4.42 -3.44 3.68
CA LYS A 127 3.84 -2.44 4.59
C LYS A 127 2.91 -3.06 5.65
N THR A 128 2.00 -3.92 5.22
CA THR A 128 1.06 -4.62 6.11
C THR A 128 1.75 -5.44 7.20
N LYS A 129 2.93 -6.03 6.92
CA LYS A 129 3.71 -6.76 7.93
C LYS A 129 4.19 -5.81 9.02
N VAL A 130 4.70 -4.63 8.66
CA VAL A 130 5.14 -3.65 9.66
C VAL A 130 3.97 -3.08 10.45
N MET A 131 2.82 -2.85 9.80
CA MET A 131 1.58 -2.45 10.49
C MET A 131 1.19 -3.47 11.56
N SER A 132 1.17 -4.77 11.23
CA SER A 132 0.79 -5.81 12.18
C SER A 132 1.79 -5.97 13.33
N LEU A 133 3.10 -5.86 13.05
CA LEU A 133 4.14 -5.81 14.09
C LEU A 133 3.94 -4.63 15.04
N THR A 134 3.60 -3.47 14.50
CA THR A 134 3.32 -2.24 15.27
C THR A 134 2.13 -2.42 16.19
N ILE A 135 1.01 -2.95 15.66
CA ILE A 135 -0.21 -3.20 16.44
C ILE A 135 0.08 -4.17 17.59
N ALA A 136 0.82 -5.25 17.31
CA ALA A 136 1.19 -6.21 18.34
C ALA A 136 2.11 -5.58 19.40
N TRP A 137 3.11 -4.78 19.01
CA TRP A 137 3.99 -4.07 19.93
C TRP A 137 3.23 -3.10 20.84
N GLN A 138 2.29 -2.34 20.27
CA GLN A 138 1.44 -1.43 21.04
C GLN A 138 0.55 -2.19 22.03
N TYR A 139 -0.15 -3.21 21.55
CA TYR A 139 -1.01 -4.02 22.41
C TYR A 139 -0.24 -4.70 23.55
N PHE A 140 0.87 -5.38 23.26
CA PHE A 140 1.62 -6.11 24.28
C PHE A 140 2.25 -5.21 25.33
N ASN A 141 2.77 -4.03 24.99
CA ASN A 141 3.25 -3.10 26.01
C ASN A 141 2.08 -2.56 26.87
N ALA A 142 0.90 -2.36 26.28
CA ALA A 142 -0.28 -1.92 27.04
C ALA A 142 -0.80 -2.99 28.03
N VAL A 143 -0.66 -4.28 27.71
CA VAL A 143 -1.23 -5.37 28.54
C VAL A 143 -0.20 -6.10 29.40
N ALA A 144 1.00 -6.36 28.89
CA ALA A 144 2.02 -7.14 29.58
C ALA A 144 2.91 -6.27 30.47
N GLU A 145 3.21 -5.05 30.05
CA GLU A 145 3.93 -4.06 30.89
C GLU A 145 2.97 -3.17 31.69
N GLY A 146 1.68 -3.14 31.35
CA GLY A 146 0.67 -2.32 32.01
C GLY A 146 0.87 -0.81 31.79
N LEU A 147 1.45 -0.43 30.64
CA LEU A 147 1.74 0.97 30.32
C LEU A 147 0.53 1.66 29.68
N ASP A 148 0.06 2.73 30.31
CA ASP A 148 -1.16 3.44 29.91
C ASP A 148 -0.99 4.35 28.69
N ASP A 149 0.24 4.63 28.26
CA ASP A 149 0.54 5.37 27.03
C ASP A 149 0.56 4.49 25.77
N TYR A 150 0.36 3.17 25.91
CA TYR A 150 0.28 2.23 24.78
C TYR A 150 -1.16 1.82 24.48
N ALA A 151 -1.44 1.59 23.20
CA ALA A 151 -2.81 1.32 22.74
C ALA A 151 -3.18 -0.16 22.72
N LYS A 152 -4.28 -0.51 23.42
CA LYS A 152 -4.98 -1.80 23.28
C LYS A 152 -5.91 -1.82 22.06
N THR A 153 -6.31 -0.63 21.60
CA THR A 153 -7.25 -0.44 20.49
C THR A 153 -6.54 0.24 19.33
N ALA A 154 -6.70 -0.32 18.12
CA ALA A 154 -6.12 0.21 16.90
C ALA A 154 -7.20 0.46 15.83
N LEU A 155 -7.02 1.52 15.05
CA LEU A 155 -7.80 1.83 13.85
C LEU A 155 -6.88 1.83 12.63
N VAL A 156 -7.12 0.94 11.68
CA VAL A 156 -6.47 0.94 10.37
C VAL A 156 -7.39 1.61 9.35
N ILE A 157 -6.89 2.65 8.69
CA ILE A 157 -7.65 3.43 7.70
C ILE A 157 -7.07 3.26 6.30
N ALA A 158 -7.92 2.82 5.37
CA ALA A 158 -7.65 2.80 3.94
C ALA A 158 -8.23 4.03 3.22
N PRO A 159 -7.66 4.46 2.09
CA PRO A 159 -8.18 5.61 1.35
C PRO A 159 -9.45 5.33 0.56
N ASN A 160 -9.67 4.07 0.17
CA ASN A 160 -10.81 3.67 -0.65
C ASN A 160 -11.15 2.19 -0.41
N VAL A 161 -12.21 1.73 -1.08
CA VAL A 161 -12.72 0.37 -0.92
C VAL A 161 -11.74 -0.67 -1.44
N ILE A 162 -10.99 -0.38 -2.51
CA ILE A 162 -10.01 -1.30 -3.09
C ILE A 162 -8.92 -1.64 -2.09
N VAL A 163 -8.32 -0.61 -1.49
CA VAL A 163 -7.24 -0.77 -0.52
C VAL A 163 -7.78 -1.40 0.76
N PHE A 164 -8.99 -1.01 1.20
CA PHE A 164 -9.67 -1.66 2.31
C PHE A 164 -9.81 -3.16 2.10
N GLU A 165 -10.35 -3.58 0.95
CA GLU A 165 -10.55 -5.00 0.64
C GLU A 165 -9.23 -5.78 0.55
N ARG A 166 -8.13 -5.13 0.13
CA ARG A 166 -6.78 -5.72 0.19
C ARG A 166 -6.35 -5.96 1.63
N LEU A 167 -6.45 -4.95 2.49
CA LEU A 167 -6.08 -5.06 3.91
C LEU A 167 -6.97 -6.06 4.64
N ARG A 168 -8.24 -6.16 4.25
CA ARG A 168 -9.21 -7.11 4.78
C ARG A 168 -8.71 -8.56 4.66
N LEU A 169 -8.07 -8.92 3.54
CA LEU A 169 -7.51 -10.28 3.35
C LEU A 169 -6.44 -10.67 4.39
N ASP A 170 -5.79 -9.69 5.00
CA ASP A 170 -4.80 -9.89 6.05
C ASP A 170 -5.43 -9.79 7.45
N PHE A 171 -6.28 -8.80 7.70
CA PHE A 171 -6.81 -8.54 9.05
C PHE A 171 -8.15 -9.21 9.36
N GLU A 172 -8.90 -9.71 8.37
CA GLU A 172 -10.21 -10.34 8.59
C GLU A 172 -10.07 -11.53 9.52
N GLY A 173 -10.86 -11.47 10.60
CA GLY A 173 -10.80 -12.39 11.71
C GLY A 173 -9.42 -12.51 12.34
N GLY A 174 -8.47 -11.59 12.18
CA GLY A 174 -7.11 -11.66 12.74
C GLY A 174 -6.15 -12.62 12.01
N ARG A 175 -6.37 -12.89 10.72
CA ARG A 175 -5.59 -13.88 9.95
C ARG A 175 -4.08 -13.63 10.02
N VAL A 176 -3.61 -12.41 9.79
CA VAL A 176 -2.18 -12.05 9.78
C VAL A 176 -1.50 -12.40 11.11
N PHE A 177 -2.17 -12.15 12.24
CA PHE A 177 -1.65 -12.44 13.59
C PHE A 177 -1.57 -13.94 13.90
N ARG A 178 -2.35 -14.77 13.19
CA ARG A 178 -2.28 -16.24 13.31
C ARG A 178 -1.31 -16.89 12.35
N THR A 179 -1.15 -16.34 11.15
CA THR A 179 -0.37 -16.98 10.09
C THR A 179 1.09 -16.56 10.09
N ASP A 180 1.37 -15.32 10.47
CA ASP A 180 2.72 -14.80 10.56
C ASP A 180 3.27 -14.99 11.98
N PRO A 181 4.61 -15.11 12.14
CA PRO A 181 5.23 -15.18 13.45
C PRO A 181 5.28 -13.80 14.12
N ILE A 182 4.11 -13.30 14.54
CA ILE A 182 3.97 -12.00 15.20
C ILE A 182 3.91 -12.16 16.72
N ILE A 183 3.22 -13.18 17.21
CA ILE A 183 2.97 -13.38 18.64
C ILE A 183 3.93 -14.44 19.18
N PRO A 184 4.88 -14.07 20.07
CA PRO A 184 5.74 -15.03 20.74
C PRO A 184 4.92 -16.04 21.56
N PRO A 185 5.31 -17.33 21.61
CA PRO A 185 4.60 -18.34 22.40
C PRO A 185 4.39 -17.94 23.87
N GLU A 186 5.37 -17.29 24.48
CA GLU A 186 5.35 -16.82 25.86
C GLU A 186 4.37 -15.66 26.11
N LEU A 187 4.06 -14.87 25.08
CA LEU A 187 3.10 -13.76 25.16
C LEU A 187 1.69 -14.16 24.71
N LYS A 188 1.49 -15.39 24.22
CA LYS A 188 0.23 -15.86 23.67
C LYS A 188 -0.93 -15.78 24.68
N LEU A 189 -0.65 -15.97 25.97
CA LEU A 189 -1.66 -15.87 27.04
C LEU A 189 -2.22 -14.45 27.20
N PHE A 190 -1.47 -13.42 26.81
CA PHE A 190 -1.92 -12.03 26.86
C PHE A 190 -2.72 -11.62 25.61
N TRP A 191 -2.76 -12.47 24.57
CA TRP A 191 -3.39 -12.11 23.30
C TRP A 191 -4.91 -12.38 23.30
N ASP A 192 -5.65 -11.44 23.88
CA ASP A 192 -7.11 -11.34 23.80
C ASP A 192 -7.50 -10.17 22.89
N PHE A 193 -7.57 -10.44 21.59
CA PHE A 193 -7.61 -9.40 20.56
C PHE A 193 -8.50 -9.76 19.37
N ASP A 194 -9.51 -8.93 19.11
CA ASP A 194 -10.41 -9.09 17.96
C ASP A 194 -10.12 -8.13 16.80
N CYS A 195 -10.59 -8.48 15.60
CA CYS A 195 -10.50 -7.63 14.42
C CYS A 195 -11.89 -7.44 13.81
N TYR A 196 -12.38 -6.20 13.79
CA TYR A 196 -13.68 -5.83 13.23
C TYR A 196 -13.50 -5.13 11.88
N MET A 197 -14.17 -5.65 10.87
CA MET A 197 -14.22 -5.03 9.54
C MET A 197 -15.39 -4.05 9.48
N ARG A 198 -15.31 -3.04 8.60
CA ARG A 198 -16.42 -2.08 8.40
C ARG A 198 -17.77 -2.81 8.29
N SER A 199 -18.80 -2.25 8.92
CA SER A 199 -20.17 -2.78 8.98
C SER A 199 -20.35 -4.09 9.78
N GLU A 200 -19.32 -4.61 10.45
CA GLU A 200 -19.48 -5.71 11.40
C GLU A 200 -19.86 -5.18 12.80
N SER A 201 -20.87 -5.79 13.40
CA SER A 201 -21.19 -5.60 14.81
C SER A 201 -20.12 -6.20 15.72
N GLU A 202 -19.98 -5.64 16.92
CA GLU A 202 -19.12 -6.23 17.95
C GLU A 202 -19.70 -7.57 18.40
N ARG A 203 -18.89 -8.63 18.35
CA ARG A 203 -19.34 -10.00 18.67
C ARG A 203 -19.16 -10.32 20.15
N ALA A 204 -18.03 -9.91 20.72
CA ALA A 204 -17.65 -10.09 22.12
C ALA A 204 -16.67 -8.99 22.53
N HIS A 205 -16.61 -8.67 23.83
CA HIS A 205 -15.66 -7.72 24.38
C HIS A 205 -14.33 -8.42 24.69
N SER A 206 -13.40 -8.36 23.74
CA SER A 206 -11.98 -8.66 23.95
C SER A 206 -11.26 -7.51 24.64
N GLN A 207 -10.14 -7.79 25.30
CA GLN A 207 -9.30 -6.77 25.93
C GLN A 207 -8.75 -5.75 24.92
N GLY A 208 -8.33 -6.20 23.73
CA GLY A 208 -7.87 -5.35 22.64
C GLY A 208 -8.66 -5.53 21.35
N ALA A 209 -8.58 -4.56 20.45
CA ALA A 209 -9.24 -4.67 19.15
C ALA A 209 -8.56 -3.87 18.05
N LEU A 210 -8.73 -4.37 16.82
CA LEU A 210 -8.44 -3.67 15.59
C LEU A 210 -9.73 -3.39 14.82
N TYR A 211 -9.92 -2.14 14.46
CA TYR A 211 -10.97 -1.71 13.55
C TYR A 211 -10.34 -1.43 12.19
N LEU A 212 -10.82 -2.08 11.13
CA LEU A 212 -10.39 -1.80 9.76
C LEU A 212 -11.53 -1.15 8.99
N SER A 213 -11.28 0.02 8.41
CA SER A 213 -12.26 0.73 7.60
C SER A 213 -11.60 1.60 6.52
N ASN A 214 -12.41 2.18 5.65
CA ASN A 214 -11.97 3.22 4.71
C ASN A 214 -12.46 4.59 5.18
N ILE A 215 -11.71 5.66 4.84
CA ILE A 215 -11.92 6.98 5.43
C ILE A 215 -13.33 7.55 5.21
N GLN A 216 -13.97 7.22 4.08
CA GLN A 216 -15.31 7.70 3.74
C GLN A 216 -16.39 7.23 4.73
N GLN A 217 -16.14 6.18 5.52
CA GLN A 217 -17.09 5.71 6.54
C GLN A 217 -17.16 6.65 7.77
N PHE A 218 -16.21 7.58 7.90
CA PHE A 218 -16.16 8.52 9.02
C PHE A 218 -16.60 9.94 8.63
N TYR A 219 -17.00 10.13 7.38
CA TYR A 219 -17.54 11.39 6.91
C TYR A 219 -18.98 11.51 7.37
N GLU A 220 -19.33 12.69 7.86
CA GLU A 220 -20.71 13.00 8.20
C GLU A 220 -21.56 12.85 6.93
N PRO A 221 -22.75 12.22 7.01
CA PRO A 221 -23.70 12.26 5.91
C PRO A 221 -23.91 13.71 5.54
N ARG A 222 -23.62 14.09 4.29
CA ARG A 222 -24.05 15.40 3.80
C ARG A 222 -25.55 15.46 4.00
N ASP A 223 -26.05 16.50 4.67
CA ASP A 223 -27.48 16.77 4.74
C ASP A 223 -28.02 16.66 3.32
N ARG A 224 -28.98 15.75 3.11
CA ARG A 224 -29.73 15.62 1.86
C ARG A 224 -30.72 16.80 1.72
N SER A 225 -30.31 18.01 2.06
CA SER A 225 -31.10 19.23 1.90
C SER A 225 -30.97 19.84 0.49
N ASP A 226 -29.97 19.44 -0.30
CA ASP A 226 -29.75 19.95 -1.67
C ASP A 226 -30.22 19.01 -2.80
N GLY A 227 -31.05 18.03 -2.47
CA GLY A 227 -31.61 17.10 -3.45
C GLY A 227 -32.87 16.45 -2.92
N ALA A 228 -33.93 17.23 -2.77
CA ALA A 228 -35.27 16.66 -2.73
C ALA A 228 -35.43 15.82 -4.00
N GLU A 229 -35.52 14.49 -3.84
CA GLU A 229 -36.06 13.61 -4.87
C GLU A 229 -37.39 14.24 -5.33
N PRO A 230 -37.61 14.49 -6.64
CA PRO A 230 -38.84 15.10 -7.10
C PRO A 230 -40.02 14.30 -6.55
N GLN A 231 -40.96 14.99 -5.89
CA GLN A 231 -42.11 14.38 -5.22
C GLN A 231 -42.88 13.40 -6.14
N GLU A 232 -42.81 13.64 -7.45
CA GLU A 232 -43.37 12.81 -8.53
C GLU A 232 -42.82 11.36 -8.57
N LEU A 233 -41.60 11.09 -8.08
CA LEU A 233 -41.01 9.74 -8.06
C LEU A 233 -41.47 8.92 -6.84
N LEU A 234 -41.81 9.59 -5.72
CA LEU A 234 -42.31 8.96 -4.50
C LEU A 234 -43.78 8.50 -4.64
N ASP A 235 -44.58 9.22 -5.44
CA ASP A 235 -45.97 8.85 -5.73
C ASP A 235 -46.08 7.59 -6.60
N VAL A 236 -45.03 7.24 -7.36
CA VAL A 236 -44.99 6.05 -8.23
C VAL A 236 -44.43 4.82 -7.51
N LEU A 237 -43.44 4.99 -6.62
CA LEU A 237 -42.73 3.88 -5.96
C LEU A 237 -43.27 3.54 -4.57
N GLY A 238 -44.11 4.40 -3.98
CA GLY A 238 -44.59 4.27 -2.60
C GLY A 238 -43.48 4.54 -1.57
N PRO A 239 -43.83 4.68 -0.28
CA PRO A 239 -42.85 4.87 0.78
C PRO A 239 -41.93 3.64 0.86
N ALA A 240 -40.62 3.88 0.86
CA ALA A 240 -39.63 2.82 1.03
C ALA A 240 -39.94 2.02 2.31
N PRO A 241 -39.96 0.68 2.27
CA PRO A 241 -40.19 -0.12 3.46
C PRO A 241 -39.13 0.24 4.50
N PRO A 242 -39.49 0.37 5.80
CA PRO A 242 -38.52 0.67 6.84
C PRO A 242 -37.57 -0.52 6.91
N ALA A 243 -36.38 -0.37 6.35
CA ALA A 243 -35.29 -1.29 6.60
C ALA A 243 -35.04 -1.22 8.11
N ARG A 244 -35.48 -2.24 8.86
CA ARG A 244 -34.89 -2.56 10.16
C ARG A 244 -33.45 -3.02 9.91
N ALA A 245 -32.60 -2.10 9.46
CA ALA A 245 -31.18 -2.26 9.59
C ALA A 245 -30.90 -2.11 11.08
N VAL A 246 -30.31 -3.13 11.69
CA VAL A 246 -29.66 -2.96 12.99
C VAL A 246 -28.60 -1.89 12.73
N GLU A 247 -28.81 -0.67 13.24
CA GLU A 247 -27.82 0.40 13.13
C GLU A 247 -26.60 -0.04 13.93
N THR A 248 -25.59 -0.58 13.25
CA THR A 248 -24.30 -0.84 13.86
C THR A 248 -23.71 0.50 14.26
N GLU A 249 -23.35 0.64 15.53
CA GLU A 249 -22.73 1.86 16.03
C GLU A 249 -21.45 2.20 15.23
N PRO A 250 -21.26 3.47 14.83
CA PRO A 250 -20.06 3.91 14.14
C PRO A 250 -18.77 3.57 14.89
N PHE A 251 -17.71 3.29 14.12
CA PHE A 251 -16.43 2.84 14.68
C PHE A 251 -15.77 3.86 15.60
N ASP A 252 -15.88 5.16 15.33
CA ASP A 252 -15.31 6.20 16.18
C ASP A 252 -15.89 6.19 17.59
N ARG A 253 -17.21 6.01 17.73
CA ARG A 253 -17.87 5.86 19.04
C ARG A 253 -17.48 4.56 19.73
N ARG A 254 -17.45 3.43 19.00
CA ARG A 254 -17.03 2.14 19.55
C ARG A 254 -15.58 2.17 20.05
N ILE A 255 -14.67 2.77 19.29
CA ILE A 255 -13.28 2.95 19.67
C ILE A 255 -13.17 3.81 20.94
N ALA A 256 -13.89 4.94 20.99
CA ALA A 256 -13.90 5.81 22.17
C ALA A 256 -14.44 5.08 23.41
N ALA A 257 -15.49 4.28 23.27
CA ALA A 257 -16.13 3.53 24.35
C ALA A 257 -15.22 2.45 24.96
N ARG A 258 -14.21 1.94 24.23
CA ARG A 258 -13.22 1.01 24.80
C ARG A 258 -12.28 1.67 25.82
N GLY A 259 -12.16 2.99 25.81
CA GLY A 259 -11.30 3.77 26.69
C GLY A 259 -9.80 3.60 26.41
N GLY A 260 -8.99 4.42 27.09
CA GLY A 260 -7.55 4.47 26.92
C GLY A 260 -7.11 5.13 25.61
N PRO A 261 -5.81 5.07 25.28
CA PRO A 261 -5.31 5.62 24.02
C PRO A 261 -5.61 4.69 22.83
N CYS A 262 -5.79 5.30 21.65
CA CYS A 262 -5.97 4.60 20.39
C CYS A 262 -4.74 4.73 19.48
N LEU A 263 -4.37 3.67 18.77
CA LEU A 263 -3.38 3.71 17.70
C LEU A 263 -4.09 3.91 16.35
N VAL A 264 -3.72 4.93 15.59
CA VAL A 264 -4.20 5.10 14.20
C VAL A 264 -3.11 4.71 13.22
N VAL A 265 -3.44 3.84 12.27
CA VAL A 265 -2.54 3.37 11.22
C VAL A 265 -3.15 3.67 9.85
N ASN A 266 -2.52 4.53 9.06
CA ASN A 266 -3.00 4.90 7.73
C ASN A 266 -2.21 4.14 6.65
N ASP A 267 -2.89 3.47 5.72
CA ASP A 267 -2.27 3.01 4.47
C ASP A 267 -2.47 4.06 3.36
N GLU A 268 -1.51 4.11 2.43
CA GLU A 268 -1.45 5.12 1.38
C GLU A 268 -1.57 6.56 1.92
N ALA A 269 -0.87 6.82 3.03
CA ALA A 269 -0.94 8.09 3.76
C ALA A 269 -0.46 9.33 2.98
N HIS A 270 -0.12 9.21 1.69
CA HIS A 270 0.05 10.39 0.84
C HIS A 270 -1.27 11.21 0.72
N HIS A 271 -2.42 10.59 1.01
CA HIS A 271 -3.70 11.29 1.15
C HIS A 271 -3.79 12.20 2.39
N THR A 272 -2.90 12.07 3.38
CA THR A 272 -2.92 12.86 4.64
C THR A 272 -2.00 14.09 4.61
N HIS A 273 -1.57 14.51 3.41
CA HIS A 273 -0.63 15.64 3.21
C HIS A 273 -1.21 17.01 3.58
N ASP A 274 -2.53 17.14 3.55
CA ASP A 274 -3.26 18.35 3.90
C ASP A 274 -3.81 18.22 5.32
N GLU A 275 -3.32 19.06 6.23
CA GLU A 275 -3.72 19.08 7.64
C GLU A 275 -5.20 19.42 7.83
N GLU A 276 -5.81 20.10 6.86
CA GLU A 276 -7.23 20.47 6.86
C GLU A 276 -8.12 19.48 6.09
N SER A 277 -7.56 18.38 5.60
CA SER A 277 -8.35 17.30 4.99
C SER A 277 -9.32 16.68 6.00
N GLU A 278 -10.48 16.23 5.51
CA GLU A 278 -11.45 15.49 6.33
C GLU A 278 -10.82 14.27 7.01
N TRP A 279 -9.83 13.64 6.36
CA TRP A 279 -9.06 12.56 6.97
C TRP A 279 -8.39 12.97 8.27
N ASN A 280 -7.60 14.04 8.25
CA ASN A 280 -6.89 14.49 9.44
C ASN A 280 -7.86 15.07 10.49
N LYS A 281 -8.99 15.67 10.07
CA LYS A 281 -10.06 16.08 10.99
C LYS A 281 -10.69 14.90 11.73
N VAL A 282 -10.96 13.79 11.04
CA VAL A 282 -11.47 12.54 11.66
C VAL A 282 -10.48 12.04 12.72
N ILE A 283 -9.18 12.02 12.42
CA ILE A 283 -8.15 11.58 13.36
C ILE A 283 -8.09 12.49 14.60
N ARG A 284 -8.13 13.82 14.41
CA ARG A 284 -8.15 14.78 15.54
C ARG A 284 -9.43 14.68 16.38
N ARG A 285 -10.58 14.44 15.75
CA ARG A 285 -11.84 14.18 16.48
C ARG A 285 -11.74 12.91 17.31
N LEU A 286 -11.16 11.85 16.75
CA LEU A 286 -10.94 10.60 17.48
C LEU A 286 -9.97 10.80 18.65
N HIS A 287 -8.91 11.58 18.47
CA HIS A 287 -8.00 11.98 19.56
C HIS A 287 -8.75 12.61 20.73
N GLY A 288 -9.66 13.56 20.47
CA GLY A 288 -10.45 14.19 21.53
C GLY A 288 -11.52 13.27 22.16
N ALA A 289 -11.97 12.23 21.44
CA ALA A 289 -13.00 11.31 21.91
C ALA A 289 -12.44 10.17 22.78
N CYS A 290 -11.20 9.74 22.55
CA CYS A 290 -10.54 8.71 23.35
C CYS A 290 -10.03 9.30 24.67
N SER A 291 -10.30 8.65 25.80
CA SER A 291 -9.92 9.17 27.13
C SER A 291 -8.40 9.27 27.34
N GLY A 292 -7.60 8.43 26.66
CA GLY A 292 -6.13 8.52 26.63
C GLY A 292 -5.58 9.22 25.39
N GLY A 293 -6.43 9.82 24.56
CA GLY A 293 -6.02 10.41 23.29
C GLY A 293 -5.59 9.37 22.25
N LEU A 294 -4.61 9.74 21.42
CA LEU A 294 -3.97 8.82 20.49
C LEU A 294 -2.58 8.46 21.03
N ALA A 295 -2.28 7.16 21.09
CA ALA A 295 -0.92 6.69 21.34
C ALA A 295 0.01 7.18 20.23
N ALA A 296 -0.41 7.00 18.97
CA ALA A 296 0.28 7.55 17.81
C ALA A 296 -0.61 7.51 16.55
N GLN A 297 -0.26 8.35 15.58
CA GLN A 297 -0.65 8.22 14.18
C GLN A 297 0.54 7.70 13.37
N MET A 298 0.35 6.58 12.67
CA MET A 298 1.38 5.94 11.87
C MET A 298 0.99 5.91 10.39
N ASP A 299 1.68 6.73 9.62
CA ASP A 299 1.42 6.98 8.20
C ASP A 299 2.32 6.10 7.33
N PHE A 300 1.76 5.05 6.71
CA PHE A 300 2.49 4.20 5.77
C PHE A 300 2.20 4.61 4.32
N SER A 301 3.24 4.87 3.54
CA SER A 301 3.08 5.27 2.14
C SER A 301 4.31 4.92 1.30
N ALA A 302 4.12 4.62 0.01
CA ALA A 302 5.26 4.54 -0.92
C ALA A 302 5.72 5.93 -1.39
N THR A 303 4.84 6.92 -1.30
CA THR A 303 4.99 8.25 -1.90
C THR A 303 4.55 9.37 -0.95
N PRO A 304 5.06 9.47 0.29
CA PRO A 304 4.66 10.51 1.25
C PRO A 304 5.20 11.87 0.85
N ARG A 305 4.54 12.52 -0.10
CA ARG A 305 4.93 13.81 -0.66
C ARG A 305 3.78 14.80 -0.56
N PHE A 306 4.10 16.05 -0.29
CA PHE A 306 3.18 17.16 -0.51
C PHE A 306 2.90 17.36 -1.99
N SER A 307 1.86 18.11 -2.33
CA SER A 307 1.47 18.42 -3.71
C SER A 307 2.60 19.11 -4.50
N LYS A 308 3.50 19.84 -3.82
CA LYS A 308 4.72 20.46 -4.40
C LYS A 308 5.91 19.49 -4.54
N GLY A 309 5.74 18.21 -4.22
CA GLY A 309 6.71 17.13 -4.42
C GLY A 309 7.73 16.90 -3.29
N ALA A 310 7.83 17.78 -2.29
CA ALA A 310 8.69 17.55 -1.12
C ALA A 310 8.16 16.38 -0.26
N LEU A 311 9.06 15.60 0.35
CA LEU A 311 8.67 14.55 1.31
C LEU A 311 8.05 15.16 2.57
N PHE A 312 7.19 14.41 3.26
CA PHE A 312 6.70 14.81 4.57
C PHE A 312 7.84 15.00 5.56
N THR A 313 7.74 16.04 6.38
CA THR A 313 8.76 16.37 7.39
C THR A 313 8.76 15.39 8.56
N TRP A 314 7.62 14.70 8.79
CA TRP A 314 7.49 13.61 9.75
C TRP A 314 7.84 12.23 9.17
N THR A 315 8.43 12.14 7.96
CA THR A 315 8.99 10.87 7.46
C THR A 315 10.24 10.50 8.25
N VAL A 316 10.17 9.37 8.96
CA VAL A 316 11.23 8.89 9.87
C VAL A 316 11.97 7.67 9.35
N SER A 317 11.39 6.93 8.40
CA SER A 317 12.04 5.83 7.70
C SER A 317 11.79 5.94 6.19
N ASP A 318 12.79 5.57 5.39
CA ASP A 318 12.74 5.66 3.92
C ASP A 318 13.28 4.39 3.26
N TYR A 319 12.39 3.61 2.65
CA TYR A 319 12.73 2.45 1.85
C TYR A 319 12.16 2.62 0.43
N PRO A 320 12.93 3.21 -0.51
CA PRO A 320 12.43 3.57 -1.83
C PRO A 320 12.34 2.37 -2.77
N LEU A 321 11.50 2.48 -3.81
CA LEU A 321 11.31 1.44 -4.83
C LEU A 321 12.63 0.98 -5.47
N LYS A 322 13.55 1.91 -5.73
CA LYS A 322 14.89 1.59 -6.25
C LYS A 322 15.62 0.59 -5.35
N GLN A 323 15.59 0.81 -4.04
CA GLN A 323 16.25 -0.10 -3.09
C GLN A 323 15.53 -1.45 -3.03
N ALA A 324 14.20 -1.45 -3.02
CA ALA A 324 13.42 -2.69 -3.07
C ALA A 324 13.70 -3.57 -4.29
N ILE A 325 13.99 -2.94 -5.44
CA ILE A 325 14.41 -3.62 -6.67
C ILE A 325 15.81 -4.21 -6.54
N ILE A 326 16.75 -3.46 -5.96
CA ILE A 326 18.14 -3.89 -5.72
C ILE A 326 18.17 -5.08 -4.77
N ASP A 327 17.38 -5.02 -3.70
CA ASP A 327 17.28 -6.06 -2.68
C ASP A 327 16.48 -7.29 -3.15
N ASN A 328 15.97 -7.28 -4.40
CA ASN A 328 15.13 -8.32 -5.00
C ASN A 328 13.87 -8.66 -4.17
N ILE A 329 13.36 -7.70 -3.39
CA ILE A 329 12.11 -7.84 -2.64
C ILE A 329 10.92 -7.65 -3.58
N VAL A 330 11.04 -6.67 -4.48
CA VAL A 330 10.01 -6.39 -5.49
C VAL A 330 10.56 -6.68 -6.87
N LYS A 331 9.64 -6.83 -7.80
CA LYS A 331 9.98 -7.15 -9.18
C LYS A 331 10.64 -5.97 -9.88
N ARG A 332 11.45 -6.28 -10.89
CA ARG A 332 12.08 -5.27 -11.76
C ARG A 332 11.09 -4.91 -12.88
N PRO A 333 10.55 -3.68 -12.92
CA PRO A 333 9.67 -3.28 -14.00
C PRO A 333 10.49 -3.14 -15.30
N THR A 334 9.94 -3.66 -16.40
CA THR A 334 10.51 -3.47 -17.74
C THR A 334 9.76 -2.36 -18.45
N LYS A 335 10.45 -1.32 -18.90
CA LYS A 335 9.86 -0.26 -19.73
C LYS A 335 10.16 -0.54 -21.20
N GLY A 336 9.12 -0.91 -21.95
CA GLY A 336 9.18 -0.92 -23.41
C GLY A 336 9.05 0.50 -23.96
N ILE A 337 9.91 0.87 -24.91
CA ILE A 337 9.78 2.14 -25.64
C ILE A 337 9.47 1.79 -27.09
N ALA A 338 8.29 2.17 -27.56
CA ALA A 338 7.93 1.98 -28.95
C ALA A 338 8.67 3.03 -29.82
N THR A 339 9.48 2.56 -30.76
CA THR A 339 10.21 3.40 -31.72
C THR A 339 9.54 3.33 -33.09
N GLY A 340 9.46 4.45 -33.81
CA GLY A 340 8.88 4.49 -35.15
C GLY A 340 7.35 4.44 -35.21
N ILE A 341 6.68 4.50 -34.05
CA ILE A 341 5.23 4.67 -33.97
C ILE A 341 4.90 6.15 -33.93
N GLN A 342 3.98 6.60 -34.80
CA GLN A 342 3.42 7.95 -34.76
C GLN A 342 1.95 7.88 -34.36
N GLU A 343 1.52 8.80 -33.51
CA GLU A 343 0.10 9.00 -33.19
C GLU A 343 -0.66 9.46 -34.43
N ALA A 344 -1.83 8.87 -34.67
CA ALA A 344 -2.69 9.35 -35.75
C ALA A 344 -3.25 10.74 -35.38
N ARG A 345 -3.40 11.62 -36.36
CA ARG A 345 -4.09 12.92 -36.18
C ARG A 345 -5.59 12.66 -36.07
N SER A 346 -6.06 12.41 -34.85
CA SER A 346 -7.46 12.12 -34.52
C SER A 346 -7.71 12.47 -33.07
N ASP A 347 -8.92 12.95 -32.77
CA ASP A 347 -9.38 13.16 -31.38
C ASP A 347 -9.99 11.87 -30.78
N ILE A 348 -10.37 10.91 -31.63
CA ILE A 348 -10.83 9.57 -31.20
C ILE A 348 -9.64 8.77 -30.68
N ALA A 349 -9.66 8.38 -29.40
CA ALA A 349 -8.55 7.72 -28.69
C ALA A 349 -8.14 6.38 -29.32
N SER A 350 -9.11 5.54 -29.68
CA SER A 350 -8.94 4.24 -30.33
C SER A 350 -8.28 4.34 -31.71
N THR A 351 -8.41 5.50 -32.38
CA THR A 351 -7.73 5.79 -33.64
C THR A 351 -6.36 6.41 -33.40
N LYS A 352 -6.28 7.42 -32.54
CA LYS A 352 -5.05 8.12 -32.17
C LYS A 352 -3.98 7.17 -31.63
N TYR A 353 -4.35 6.31 -30.68
CA TYR A 353 -3.46 5.39 -29.99
C TYR A 353 -3.48 3.96 -30.57
N ARG A 354 -4.14 3.75 -31.71
CA ARG A 354 -4.30 2.42 -32.33
C ARG A 354 -3.00 1.61 -32.41
N PRO A 355 -1.88 2.18 -32.88
CA PRO A 355 -0.64 1.41 -33.00
C PRO A 355 -0.10 0.95 -31.64
N TYR A 356 -0.23 1.79 -30.60
CA TYR A 356 0.19 1.47 -29.25
C TYR A 356 -0.69 0.38 -28.62
N VAL A 357 -2.02 0.49 -28.78
CA VAL A 357 -2.96 -0.51 -28.27
C VAL A 357 -2.72 -1.86 -28.95
N THR A 358 -2.56 -1.88 -30.27
CA THR A 358 -2.25 -3.12 -31.00
C THR A 358 -0.91 -3.71 -30.55
N ALA A 359 0.15 -2.91 -30.43
CA ALA A 359 1.43 -3.39 -29.92
C ALA A 359 1.32 -3.97 -28.48
N ALA A 360 0.52 -3.34 -27.61
CA ALA A 360 0.28 -3.84 -26.26
C ALA A 360 -0.44 -5.19 -26.24
N VAL A 361 -1.45 -5.39 -27.11
CA VAL A 361 -2.17 -6.66 -27.24
C VAL A 361 -1.25 -7.77 -27.74
N GLU A 362 -0.46 -7.54 -28.79
CA GLU A 362 0.48 -8.55 -29.29
C GLU A 362 1.54 -8.90 -28.25
N ARG A 363 2.10 -7.89 -27.57
CA ARG A 363 3.08 -8.13 -26.50
C ARG A 363 2.48 -8.92 -25.34
N TRP A 364 1.21 -8.65 -24.99
CA TRP A 364 0.51 -9.42 -23.97
C TRP A 364 0.25 -10.87 -24.41
N ARG A 365 -0.06 -11.14 -25.69
CA ARG A 365 -0.21 -12.50 -26.22
C ARG A 365 1.10 -13.28 -26.13
N GLU A 366 2.21 -12.70 -26.59
CA GLU A 366 3.55 -13.31 -26.45
C GLU A 366 3.86 -13.64 -24.99
N TYR A 367 3.56 -12.70 -24.10
CA TYR A 367 3.82 -12.87 -22.68
C TYR A 367 2.93 -13.94 -22.03
N ARG A 368 1.68 -14.07 -22.48
CA ARG A 368 0.76 -15.14 -22.06
C ARG A 368 1.29 -16.51 -22.46
N GLU A 369 1.88 -16.66 -23.64
CA GLU A 369 2.50 -17.92 -24.08
C GLU A 369 3.73 -18.26 -23.24
N GLN A 370 4.60 -17.28 -22.96
CA GLN A 370 5.77 -17.47 -22.10
C GLN A 370 5.39 -17.96 -20.70
N LEU A 371 4.27 -17.45 -20.15
CA LEU A 371 3.78 -17.81 -18.82
C LEU A 371 2.94 -19.09 -18.77
N ALA A 372 2.60 -19.69 -19.91
CA ALA A 372 1.74 -20.88 -19.96
C ALA A 372 2.34 -22.06 -19.17
N SER A 373 3.66 -22.27 -19.28
CA SER A 373 4.39 -23.31 -18.56
C SER A 373 4.35 -23.16 -17.03
N LEU A 374 4.13 -21.93 -16.54
CA LEU A 374 4.03 -21.61 -15.11
C LEU A 374 2.58 -21.65 -14.60
N ASN A 375 1.62 -22.00 -15.47
CA ASN A 375 0.19 -21.91 -15.20
C ASN A 375 -0.22 -20.53 -14.64
N LYS A 376 0.41 -19.46 -15.17
CA LYS A 376 0.12 -18.07 -14.81
C LYS A 376 -0.57 -17.38 -15.99
N LYS A 377 -1.59 -16.56 -15.68
CA LYS A 377 -2.34 -15.81 -16.67
C LYS A 377 -2.05 -14.32 -16.49
N PRO A 378 -1.38 -13.66 -17.45
CA PRO A 378 -1.12 -12.22 -17.36
C PRO A 378 -2.38 -11.42 -17.64
N ILE A 379 -2.49 -10.27 -16.98
CA ILE A 379 -3.56 -9.28 -17.19
C ILE A 379 -2.98 -8.12 -17.99
N LEU A 380 -3.70 -7.65 -19.00
CA LEU A 380 -3.39 -6.40 -19.69
C LEU A 380 -4.13 -5.25 -19.01
N PHE A 381 -3.41 -4.16 -18.74
CA PHE A 381 -3.96 -2.94 -18.18
C PHE A 381 -3.73 -1.78 -19.15
N VAL A 382 -4.79 -1.08 -19.52
CA VAL A 382 -4.74 0.07 -20.43
C VAL A 382 -5.24 1.30 -19.69
N MET A 383 -4.41 2.33 -19.58
CA MET A 383 -4.77 3.56 -18.88
C MET A 383 -5.01 4.70 -19.87
N MET A 384 -6.15 5.37 -19.75
CA MET A 384 -6.59 6.48 -20.60
C MET A 384 -6.78 7.77 -19.80
N ASN A 385 -6.81 8.91 -20.49
CA ASN A 385 -6.83 10.23 -19.85
C ASN A 385 -8.23 10.67 -19.41
N THR A 386 -9.27 10.10 -20.01
CA THR A 386 -10.67 10.43 -19.73
C THR A 386 -11.49 9.15 -19.63
N THR A 387 -12.70 9.27 -19.06
CA THR A 387 -13.68 8.19 -19.06
C THR A 387 -14.08 7.82 -20.48
N ASP A 388 -14.27 8.81 -21.34
CA ASP A 388 -14.74 8.64 -22.70
C ASP A 388 -13.67 7.97 -23.59
N ASP A 389 -12.40 8.36 -23.43
CA ASP A 389 -11.26 7.69 -24.08
C ASP A 389 -11.17 6.22 -23.65
N ALA A 390 -11.45 5.93 -22.37
CA ALA A 390 -11.43 4.57 -21.85
C ALA A 390 -12.57 3.72 -22.44
N GLU A 391 -13.77 4.28 -22.60
CA GLU A 391 -14.90 3.60 -23.24
C GLU A 391 -14.62 3.34 -24.72
N ASP A 392 -14.18 4.35 -25.48
CA ASP A 392 -13.85 4.21 -26.90
C ASP A 392 -12.75 3.15 -27.16
N VAL A 393 -11.68 3.14 -26.36
CA VAL A 393 -10.63 2.12 -26.48
C VAL A 393 -11.13 0.74 -26.06
N ALA A 394 -11.98 0.64 -25.03
CA ALA A 394 -12.56 -0.62 -24.60
C ALA A 394 -13.48 -1.23 -25.67
N ASP A 395 -14.31 -0.42 -26.32
CA ASP A 395 -15.18 -0.86 -27.39
C ASP A 395 -14.38 -1.30 -28.61
N TYR A 396 -13.34 -0.54 -28.99
CA TYR A 396 -12.39 -0.98 -30.02
C TYR A 396 -11.77 -2.35 -29.71
N LEU A 397 -11.32 -2.58 -28.46
CA LEU A 397 -10.76 -3.86 -28.05
C LEU A 397 -11.80 -4.99 -28.14
N ARG A 398 -13.03 -4.76 -27.68
CA ARG A 398 -14.13 -5.74 -27.76
C ARG A 398 -14.49 -6.09 -29.19
N THR A 399 -14.53 -5.12 -30.10
CA THR A 399 -14.94 -5.34 -31.49
C THR A 399 -13.83 -5.97 -32.32
N LYS A 400 -12.57 -5.51 -32.15
CA LYS A 400 -11.45 -5.99 -32.98
C LYS A 400 -10.92 -7.33 -32.50
N TYR A 401 -10.89 -7.54 -31.20
CA TYR A 401 -10.28 -8.70 -30.55
C TYR A 401 -11.35 -9.47 -29.74
N THR A 402 -12.48 -9.76 -30.38
CA THR A 402 -13.68 -10.34 -29.74
C THR A 402 -13.38 -11.63 -28.98
N ASP A 403 -12.49 -12.48 -29.51
CA ASP A 403 -12.13 -13.74 -28.88
C ASP A 403 -11.39 -13.53 -27.56
N GLU A 404 -10.59 -12.47 -27.42
CA GLU A 404 -9.84 -12.21 -26.20
C GLU A 404 -10.56 -11.28 -25.23
N PHE A 405 -11.27 -10.26 -25.73
CA PHE A 405 -11.82 -9.16 -24.93
C PHE A 405 -13.35 -9.05 -24.99
N GLY A 406 -14.04 -9.93 -25.72
CA GLY A 406 -15.51 -9.93 -25.81
C GLY A 406 -16.22 -10.39 -24.53
N GLY A 407 -17.49 -9.97 -24.39
CA GLY A 407 -18.32 -10.26 -23.23
C GLY A 407 -17.70 -9.75 -21.92
N ASP A 408 -17.72 -10.58 -20.87
CA ASP A 408 -17.24 -10.22 -19.54
C ASP A 408 -15.71 -10.30 -19.38
N ARG A 409 -14.96 -10.47 -20.49
CA ARG A 409 -13.49 -10.55 -20.50
C ARG A 409 -12.81 -9.18 -20.53
N LEU A 410 -13.57 -8.09 -20.63
CA LEU A 410 -13.04 -6.73 -20.52
C LEU A 410 -13.85 -5.93 -19.50
N LEU A 411 -13.15 -5.36 -18.52
CA LEU A 411 -13.69 -4.52 -17.47
C LEU A 411 -13.19 -3.09 -17.65
N ILE A 412 -14.10 -2.13 -17.47
CA ILE A 412 -13.79 -0.70 -17.50
C ILE A 412 -13.96 -0.16 -16.09
N ILE A 413 -12.96 0.58 -15.61
CA ILE A 413 -12.95 1.20 -14.28
C ILE A 413 -12.89 2.71 -14.44
N HIS A 414 -13.91 3.41 -13.94
CA HIS A 414 -13.93 4.86 -13.83
C HIS A 414 -13.68 5.30 -12.39
N THR A 415 -12.90 6.37 -12.23
CA THR A 415 -12.74 7.10 -10.96
C THR A 415 -13.28 8.50 -11.17
N ASP A 416 -14.20 8.94 -10.32
CA ASP A 416 -14.79 10.28 -10.35
C ASP A 416 -13.85 11.34 -9.74
N LYS A 417 -14.17 12.62 -9.92
CA LYS A 417 -13.34 13.76 -9.45
C LYS A 417 -13.30 13.90 -7.92
N SER A 418 -14.24 13.29 -7.20
CA SER A 418 -14.32 13.33 -5.73
C SER A 418 -13.61 12.15 -5.04
N GLY A 419 -13.09 11.18 -5.81
CA GLY A 419 -12.64 9.89 -5.25
C GLY A 419 -13.80 9.06 -4.68
N GLY A 420 -15.05 9.44 -4.99
CA GLY A 420 -16.28 8.70 -4.76
C GLY A 420 -16.54 7.69 -5.88
N GLU A 421 -15.92 6.53 -5.75
CA GLU A 421 -16.04 5.42 -6.71
C GLU A 421 -17.50 4.93 -6.80
N SER A 422 -18.07 4.82 -8.01
CA SER A 422 -19.45 4.34 -8.23
C SER A 422 -19.62 2.89 -7.72
N GLY A 423 -20.31 2.73 -6.59
CA GLY A 423 -20.15 1.60 -5.66
C GLY A 423 -20.64 0.19 -6.07
N LYS A 424 -21.39 0.00 -7.17
CA LYS A 424 -21.91 -1.34 -7.54
C LYS A 424 -20.96 -2.15 -8.44
N ARG A 425 -20.44 -1.58 -9.54
CA ARG A 425 -19.54 -2.29 -10.48
C ARG A 425 -18.13 -2.53 -9.91
N HIS A 426 -17.75 -1.75 -8.89
CA HIS A 426 -16.41 -1.82 -8.32
C HIS A 426 -16.20 -3.03 -7.39
N CYS A 427 -17.24 -3.42 -6.63
CA CYS A 427 -17.24 -4.65 -5.83
C CYS A 427 -17.06 -5.89 -6.72
N GLU A 428 -17.69 -5.91 -7.90
CA GLU A 428 -17.50 -6.96 -8.91
C GLU A 428 -16.06 -6.96 -9.45
N CYS A 429 -15.50 -5.80 -9.81
CA CYS A 429 -14.10 -5.70 -10.24
C CYS A 429 -13.10 -6.18 -9.17
N ALA A 430 -13.32 -5.81 -7.91
CA ALA A 430 -12.50 -6.24 -6.79
C ALA A 430 -12.65 -7.75 -6.49
N HIS A 431 -13.82 -8.33 -6.76
CA HIS A 431 -14.06 -9.77 -6.63
C HIS A 431 -13.37 -10.57 -7.75
N VAL A 432 -13.43 -10.05 -8.98
CA VAL A 432 -12.79 -10.66 -10.16
C VAL A 432 -11.26 -10.56 -10.10
N ALA A 433 -10.71 -9.42 -9.67
CA ALA A 433 -9.27 -9.26 -9.42
C ALA A 433 -8.75 -10.23 -8.34
N ARG A 434 -9.60 -10.56 -7.35
CA ARG A 434 -9.30 -11.50 -6.25
C ARG A 434 -9.27 -12.97 -6.69
N GLY A 435 -10.11 -13.39 -7.63
CA GLY A 435 -10.15 -14.77 -8.14
C GLY A 435 -8.84 -15.23 -8.82
N LEU A 436 -8.01 -14.28 -9.27
CA LEU A 436 -6.81 -14.56 -10.06
C LEU A 436 -5.54 -14.81 -9.22
N GLY A 437 -5.57 -14.48 -7.94
CA GLY A 437 -4.48 -14.73 -6.99
C GLY A 437 -4.46 -16.14 -6.39
N ARG A 438 -5.56 -16.92 -6.54
CA ARG A 438 -5.69 -18.27 -5.99
C ARG A 438 -5.52 -19.31 -7.12
N SER A 439 -4.41 -20.04 -7.11
CA SER A 439 -4.13 -21.13 -8.06
C SER A 439 -4.95 -22.41 -7.82
N GLU A 440 -5.84 -22.47 -6.84
CA GLU A 440 -6.49 -23.73 -6.40
C GLU A 440 -8.02 -23.78 -6.48
N CYS A 441 -8.71 -22.76 -7.01
CA CYS A 441 -10.18 -22.79 -7.07
C CYS A 441 -10.75 -22.37 -8.41
N TYR A 442 -10.34 -23.00 -9.51
CA TYR A 442 -11.11 -22.98 -10.78
C TYR A 442 -10.94 -24.31 -11.53
N ARG A 443 -11.56 -25.39 -11.01
CA ARG A 443 -11.98 -26.51 -11.87
C ARG A 443 -13.32 -26.11 -12.49
N GLY A 444 -13.27 -25.61 -13.72
CA GLY A 444 -14.43 -25.28 -14.53
C GLY A 444 -14.65 -23.78 -14.69
N TYR A 445 -14.71 -23.34 -15.96
CA TYR A 445 -15.07 -22.00 -16.47
C TYR A 445 -14.01 -20.86 -16.50
N ARG A 446 -13.60 -20.59 -17.76
CA ARG A 446 -13.31 -19.30 -18.46
C ARG A 446 -12.01 -18.49 -18.21
N PRO A 447 -11.50 -17.79 -19.25
CA PRO A 447 -10.28 -16.97 -19.19
C PRO A 447 -10.50 -15.65 -18.44
N PRO A 448 -9.43 -15.03 -17.90
CA PRO A 448 -9.52 -13.86 -17.03
C PRO A 448 -9.71 -12.54 -17.79
N PRO A 449 -10.30 -11.50 -17.17
CA PRO A 449 -10.54 -10.23 -17.83
C PRO A 449 -9.36 -9.27 -17.86
N VAL A 450 -9.45 -8.31 -18.79
CA VAL A 450 -8.53 -7.19 -19.08
C VAL A 450 -9.16 -5.90 -18.55
N TYR A 451 -8.34 -4.96 -18.06
CA TYR A 451 -8.82 -3.73 -17.44
C TYR A 451 -8.44 -2.48 -18.23
N VAL A 452 -9.41 -1.59 -18.47
CA VAL A 452 -9.18 -0.23 -18.97
C VAL A 452 -9.54 0.78 -17.87
N LYS A 453 -8.61 1.65 -17.46
CA LYS A 453 -8.84 2.68 -16.41
C LYS A 453 -8.68 4.08 -16.98
N GLY A 454 -9.66 4.96 -16.76
CA GLY A 454 -9.54 6.40 -17.06
C GLY A 454 -9.09 7.19 -15.83
N GLU A 455 -8.01 7.97 -15.91
CA GLU A 455 -7.61 8.94 -14.88
C GLU A 455 -7.51 10.35 -15.46
N TYR A 456 -8.18 11.31 -14.81
CA TYR A 456 -8.07 12.74 -15.12
C TYR A 456 -6.74 13.29 -14.55
N LEU A 457 -5.72 13.42 -15.39
CA LEU A 457 -4.50 14.16 -15.04
C LEU A 457 -4.80 15.66 -15.08
N ALA A 458 -4.86 16.31 -13.92
CA ALA A 458 -4.85 17.77 -13.84
C ALA A 458 -3.56 18.28 -14.51
N ARG A 459 -3.70 18.93 -15.66
CA ARG A 459 -2.59 19.53 -16.40
C ARG A 459 -1.95 20.63 -15.53
N ALA A 460 -0.73 20.39 -15.06
CA ALA A 460 0.21 21.47 -14.81
C ALA A 460 0.71 21.93 -16.19
N ASP A 461 0.52 23.20 -16.47
CA ASP A 461 0.84 23.85 -17.74
C ASP A 461 2.35 23.79 -18.02
N HIS A 462 2.78 22.81 -18.81
CA HIS A 462 4.03 22.86 -19.54
C HIS A 462 3.84 22.18 -20.91
N ARG A 463 3.98 22.98 -21.96
CA ARG A 463 4.00 22.57 -23.36
C ARG A 463 5.14 21.56 -23.60
N GLN A 464 4.85 20.27 -23.48
CA GLN A 464 5.54 19.17 -24.16
C GLN A 464 4.65 17.91 -24.05
N GLY A 465 4.21 17.37 -25.18
CA GLY A 465 3.28 16.25 -25.24
C GLY A 465 3.87 14.97 -24.65
N VAL A 466 3.14 14.33 -23.74
CA VAL A 466 3.48 13.04 -23.14
C VAL A 466 2.48 12.00 -23.65
N ALA A 467 3.00 10.98 -24.35
CA ALA A 467 2.26 9.82 -24.85
C ALA A 467 1.80 8.89 -23.71
N PRO A 468 0.74 8.09 -23.90
CA PRO A 468 0.24 7.15 -22.89
C PRO A 468 1.28 6.10 -22.49
N HIS A 469 1.33 5.80 -21.19
CA HIS A 469 2.26 4.84 -20.59
C HIS A 469 1.61 3.45 -20.49
N VAL A 470 2.10 2.47 -21.25
CA VAL A 470 1.77 1.05 -21.07
C VAL A 470 2.73 0.47 -20.01
N GLN A 471 2.22 0.15 -18.82
CA GLN A 471 2.96 -0.60 -17.82
C GLN A 471 2.59 -2.08 -17.90
N GLY A 472 3.53 -2.91 -18.37
CA GLY A 472 3.46 -4.36 -18.18
C GLY A 472 3.94 -4.71 -16.76
N LEU A 473 3.05 -5.26 -15.94
CA LEU A 473 3.43 -5.88 -14.67
C LEU A 473 3.99 -7.28 -14.97
N ASP A 474 5.31 -7.37 -15.08
CA ASP A 474 6.03 -8.61 -15.32
C ASP A 474 6.00 -9.50 -14.05
N HIS A 475 5.51 -10.74 -14.14
CA HIS A 475 5.86 -11.88 -13.30
C HIS A 475 6.92 -12.73 -14.02
N THR A 476 8.12 -12.84 -13.43
CA THR A 476 9.16 -13.86 -13.69
C THR A 476 9.95 -13.80 -15.00
N SER A 477 11.26 -13.50 -14.88
CA SER A 477 12.29 -14.34 -15.48
C SER A 477 13.61 -14.30 -14.70
N LEU A 478 14.11 -15.48 -14.33
CA LEU A 478 15.51 -15.88 -14.40
C LEU A 478 15.61 -17.39 -14.17
N ILE A 479 15.75 -18.15 -15.25
CA ILE A 479 16.34 -19.50 -15.24
C ILE A 479 17.41 -19.53 -16.34
N HIS A 480 18.68 -19.63 -15.94
CA HIS A 480 19.71 -20.60 -16.36
C HIS A 480 21.07 -20.17 -15.75
N ARG A 481 21.56 -20.85 -14.70
CA ARG A 481 22.53 -22.00 -14.63
C ARG A 481 23.97 -21.58 -15.04
N ALA A 482 25.07 -22.00 -14.42
CA ALA A 482 25.37 -23.26 -13.73
C ALA A 482 26.57 -23.15 -12.76
N ARG A 483 26.66 -24.15 -11.87
CA ARG A 483 27.79 -24.48 -10.99
C ARG A 483 29.00 -24.97 -11.80
N GLY A 484 30.20 -24.70 -11.29
CA GLY A 484 31.43 -25.34 -11.73
C GLY A 484 31.73 -26.67 -11.01
N CYS A 485 32.53 -27.49 -11.70
CA CYS A 485 33.45 -28.54 -11.23
C CYS A 485 33.01 -30.01 -11.48
N HIS A 486 33.39 -30.60 -12.62
CA HIS A 486 34.61 -31.44 -12.76
C HIS A 486 34.69 -32.14 -14.15
N ARG A 487 35.94 -32.20 -14.67
CA ARG A 487 36.58 -33.19 -15.55
C ARG A 487 36.30 -33.24 -17.08
N GLN A 488 37.35 -32.80 -17.77
CA GLN A 488 38.17 -33.51 -18.78
C GLN A 488 37.75 -33.57 -20.26
N GLN A 489 38.77 -33.26 -21.09
CA GLN A 489 38.95 -33.49 -22.53
C GLN A 489 38.06 -32.63 -23.44
N GLY A 490 38.53 -31.96 -24.49
CA GLY A 490 39.83 -31.81 -25.14
C GLY A 490 39.60 -30.99 -26.43
N LEU A 491 40.61 -30.24 -26.87
CA LEU A 491 40.87 -29.80 -28.25
C LEU A 491 39.69 -29.35 -29.14
N HIS A 492 39.60 -28.07 -29.53
CA HIS A 492 40.31 -27.48 -30.68
C HIS A 492 39.84 -26.04 -30.96
N ARG A 493 40.83 -25.27 -31.41
CA ARG A 493 40.83 -23.90 -31.93
C ARG A 493 40.10 -23.85 -33.29
N ILE A 494 39.43 -22.75 -33.63
CA ILE A 494 39.69 -21.90 -34.84
C ILE A 494 38.53 -20.91 -35.11
N ARG A 495 38.93 -19.64 -35.13
CA ARG A 495 38.40 -18.40 -35.75
C ARG A 495 37.04 -17.85 -35.32
#